data_AF-A0A949UBA8-F1
#
_entry.id   AF-A0A949UBA8-F1
#
_cell.length_a   1.000
_cell.length_b   1.000
_cell.length_c   1.000
_cell.angle_alpha   90.00
_cell.angle_beta   90.00
_cell.angle_gamma   90.00
#
_symmetry.space_group_name_H-M   'P 1'
#
loop_
_entity.id
_entity.type
_entity.pdbx_description
1 polymer ?
#
loop_
_entity_poly.entity_id
_entity_poly.type
_entity_poly.pdbx_seq_one_letter_code
_entity_poly.pdbx_strand_id
1 'polypeptide(L)'
;GNAGFKGSRKSTPFAAQVAAERAGRAAQECGVKNIEVRIKGPGPGRESAVRALNAIGLKIGSIADVTPIPHNGCRPPKRRRV
;
A
#
# COMPACT_ATOMS: atom_id res chain seq x y z
N GLY A 1 6.73 8.15 -9.17
CA GLY A 1 5.79 8.25 -8.03
C GLY A 1 6.17 9.49 -7.26
N ASN A 2 5.28 9.97 -6.40
CA ASN A 2 5.49 11.21 -5.63
C ASN A 2 6.75 11.16 -4.73
N ALA A 3 7.19 9.94 -4.36
CA ALA A 3 8.43 9.71 -3.60
C ALA A 3 9.73 9.68 -4.44
N GLY A 4 9.71 10.15 -5.70
CA GLY A 4 10.90 10.23 -6.56
C GLY A 4 11.26 8.95 -7.32
N PHE A 5 10.68 7.79 -6.98
CA PHE A 5 10.93 6.53 -7.70
C PHE A 5 10.28 6.49 -9.10
N LYS A 6 11.03 6.05 -10.12
CA LYS A 6 10.59 5.92 -11.53
C LYS A 6 10.74 4.47 -12.04
N GLY A 7 9.94 4.10 -13.05
CA GLY A 7 9.97 2.77 -13.67
C GLY A 7 9.78 1.61 -12.68
N SER A 8 10.54 0.53 -12.89
CA SER A 8 10.57 -0.67 -12.04
C SER A 8 10.98 -0.40 -10.58
N ARG A 9 11.66 0.71 -10.30
CA ARG A 9 12.03 1.08 -8.92
C ARG A 9 10.82 1.49 -8.09
N LYS A 10 9.63 1.68 -8.69
CA LYS A 10 8.38 1.95 -7.97
C LYS A 10 7.78 0.70 -7.31
N SER A 11 8.08 -0.50 -7.81
CA SER A 11 7.48 -1.75 -7.33
C SER A 11 8.27 -2.44 -6.23
N THR A 12 9.26 -1.76 -5.64
CA THR A 12 10.07 -2.30 -4.55
C THR A 12 9.40 -2.05 -3.20
N PRO A 13 9.64 -2.93 -2.19
CA PRO A 13 9.11 -2.73 -0.84
C PRO A 13 9.63 -1.45 -0.19
N PHE A 14 10.88 -1.07 -0.48
CA PHE A 14 11.47 0.18 0.01
C PHE A 14 10.73 1.42 -0.51
N ALA A 15 10.35 1.42 -1.79
CA ALA A 15 9.55 2.52 -2.34
C ALA A 15 8.18 2.63 -1.66
N ALA A 16 7.57 1.50 -1.29
CA ALA A 16 6.31 1.47 -0.55
C ALA A 16 6.46 2.03 0.88
N GLN A 17 7.54 1.67 1.57
CA GLN A 17 7.85 2.22 2.91
C GLN A 17 7.98 3.74 2.88
N VAL A 18 8.82 4.28 1.99
CA VAL A 18 9.04 5.74 1.90
C VAL A 18 7.76 6.48 1.50
N ALA A 19 6.93 5.88 0.63
CA ALA A 19 5.66 6.45 0.26
C ALA A 19 4.66 6.47 1.43
N ALA A 20 4.56 5.37 2.18
CA ALA A 20 3.74 5.27 3.38
C ALA A 20 4.22 6.24 4.47
N GLU A 21 5.54 6.47 4.57
CA GLU A 21 6.13 7.39 5.53
C GLU A 21 5.73 8.84 5.27
N ARG A 22 5.87 9.29 4.02
CA ARG A 22 5.45 10.63 3.62
C ARG A 22 3.95 10.85 3.83
N ALA A 23 3.14 9.85 3.50
CA ALA A 23 1.69 9.91 3.71
C ALA A 23 1.34 9.95 5.21
N GLY A 24 2.01 9.15 6.03
CA GLY A 24 1.79 9.11 7.47
C GLY A 24 2.16 10.42 8.16
N ARG A 25 3.27 11.06 7.78
CA ARG A 25 3.65 12.38 8.31
C ARG A 25 2.64 13.47 7.94
N ALA A 26 2.20 13.51 6.68
CA ALA A 26 1.17 14.46 6.26
C ALA A 26 -0.16 14.24 7.04
N ALA A 27 -0.51 12.98 7.33
CA ALA A 27 -1.68 12.68 8.15
C ALA A 27 -1.51 13.11 9.62
N GLN A 28 -0.29 13.03 10.18
CA GLN A 28 0.01 13.53 11.53
C GLN A 28 -0.09 15.04 11.63
N GLU A 29 0.34 15.78 10.61
CA GLU A 29 0.16 17.23 10.52
C GLU A 29 -1.33 17.62 10.54
N CYS A 30 -2.19 16.77 9.97
CA CYS A 30 -3.65 16.92 10.06
C CYS A 30 -4.26 16.41 11.37
N GLY A 31 -3.46 15.96 12.35
CA GLY A 31 -3.93 15.52 13.66
C GLY A 31 -4.49 14.09 13.73
N VAL A 32 -4.27 13.27 12.69
CA VAL A 32 -4.75 11.87 12.65
C VAL A 32 -3.93 11.00 13.61
N LYS A 33 -4.61 10.31 14.52
CA LYS A 33 -3.98 9.41 15.53
C LYS A 33 -4.32 7.94 15.32
N ASN A 34 -5.52 7.65 14.85
CA ASN A 34 -6.02 6.29 14.62
C ASN A 34 -6.34 6.09 13.14
N ILE A 35 -5.95 4.95 12.59
CA ILE A 35 -6.16 4.61 11.19
C ILE A 35 -6.72 3.19 11.04
N GLU A 36 -7.56 3.01 10.03
CA GLU A 36 -7.97 1.70 9.51
C GLU A 36 -7.24 1.45 8.19
N VAL A 37 -6.55 0.31 8.08
CA VAL A 37 -5.72 0.00 6.92
C VAL A 37 -6.50 -0.92 5.98
N ARG A 38 -6.84 -0.42 4.79
CA ARG A 38 -7.48 -1.20 3.73
C ARG A 38 -6.48 -1.52 2.63
N ILE A 39 -6.15 -2.79 2.49
CA ILE A 39 -5.17 -3.27 1.51
C ILE A 39 -5.89 -3.73 0.27
N LYS A 40 -5.39 -3.37 -0.92
CA LYS A 40 -5.95 -3.80 -2.19
C LYS A 40 -4.90 -4.45 -3.07
N GLY A 41 -5.15 -5.71 -3.41
CA GLY A 41 -4.38 -6.47 -4.39
C GLY A 41 -3.11 -7.11 -3.83
N PRO A 42 -2.60 -8.14 -4.53
CA PRO A 42 -1.32 -8.76 -4.21
C PRO A 42 -0.17 -7.86 -4.67
N GLY A 43 0.82 -7.63 -3.81
CA GLY A 43 2.01 -6.85 -4.17
C GLY A 43 3.10 -6.88 -3.10
N PRO A 44 4.36 -6.68 -3.50
CA PRO A 44 5.53 -6.81 -2.60
C PRO A 44 5.59 -5.73 -1.51
N GLY A 45 4.91 -4.60 -1.70
CA GLY A 45 4.89 -3.49 -0.74
C GLY A 45 3.81 -3.59 0.35
N ARG A 46 3.02 -4.66 0.36
CA ARG A 46 1.84 -4.81 1.23
C ARG A 46 2.19 -4.65 2.71
N GLU A 47 3.06 -5.51 3.23
CA GLU A 47 3.42 -5.46 4.65
C GLU A 47 4.34 -4.28 4.99
N SER A 48 5.26 -3.94 4.08
CA SER A 48 6.21 -2.85 4.28
C SER A 48 5.50 -1.51 4.52
N ALA A 49 4.39 -1.26 3.82
CA ALA A 49 3.57 -0.07 4.01
C ALA A 49 2.90 -0.04 5.40
N VAL A 50 2.32 -1.16 5.84
CA VAL A 50 1.66 -1.25 7.15
C VAL A 50 2.65 -1.07 8.29
N ARG A 51 3.82 -1.72 8.20
CA ARG A 51 4.89 -1.58 9.19
C ARG A 51 5.41 -0.15 9.26
N ALA A 52 5.55 0.53 8.12
CA ALA A 52 5.96 1.93 8.07
C ALA A 52 4.96 2.85 8.78
N LEU A 53 3.66 2.67 8.54
CA LEU A 53 2.61 3.44 9.21
C LEU A 53 2.62 3.25 10.73
N ASN A 54 2.87 2.02 11.20
CA ASN A 54 3.01 1.73 12.62
C ASN A 54 4.26 2.40 13.22
N ALA A 55 5.39 2.36 12.51
CA ALA A 55 6.66 2.94 12.96
C ALA A 55 6.62 4.47 13.13
N ILE A 56 5.74 5.15 12.38
CA ILE A 56 5.53 6.61 12.48
C ILE A 56 4.72 6.98 13.73
N GLY A 57 4.05 6.00 14.37
CA GLY A 57 3.26 6.22 15.58
C GLY A 57 1.76 6.38 15.33
N LEU A 58 1.26 6.01 14.14
CA LEU A 58 -0.18 5.92 13.89
C LEU A 58 -0.73 4.62 14.50
N LYS A 59 -1.79 4.72 15.30
CA LYS A 59 -2.44 3.55 15.89
C LYS A 59 -3.29 2.84 14.85
N ILE A 60 -2.92 1.60 14.52
CA ILE A 60 -3.67 0.76 13.59
C ILE A 60 -4.81 0.08 14.36
N GLY A 61 -6.06 0.40 14.02
CA GLY A 61 -7.25 -0.20 14.63
C GLY A 61 -7.65 -1.53 13.99
N SER A 62 -7.65 -1.59 12.66
CA SER A 62 -8.02 -2.76 11.88
C SER A 62 -7.20 -2.84 10.60
N ILE A 63 -6.98 -4.08 10.15
CA ILE A 63 -6.35 -4.37 8.85
C ILE A 63 -7.36 -5.21 8.07
N ALA A 64 -7.88 -4.67 6.97
CA ALA A 64 -8.81 -5.34 6.09
C ALA A 64 -8.20 -5.54 4.71
N ASP A 65 -8.28 -6.76 4.17
CA ASP A 65 -7.96 -7.04 2.78
C ASP A 65 -9.21 -6.86 1.92
N VAL A 66 -9.18 -5.86 1.04
CA VAL A 66 -10.27 -5.50 0.12
C VAL A 66 -9.86 -5.82 -1.32
N THR A 67 -9.06 -6.88 -1.51
CA THR A 67 -8.71 -7.38 -2.84
C THR A 67 -9.98 -7.86 -3.56
N PRO A 68 -10.32 -7.28 -4.74
CA PRO A 68 -11.55 -7.65 -5.43
C PRO A 68 -11.46 -9.08 -5.96
N ILE A 69 -12.42 -9.92 -5.56
CA ILE A 69 -12.59 -11.27 -6.08
C ILE A 69 -13.72 -11.22 -7.13
N PRO A 70 -13.43 -11.40 -8.42
CA PRO A 70 -14.46 -11.36 -9.46
C PRO A 70 -15.27 -12.66 -9.48
N HIS A 71 -16.60 -12.55 -9.38
CA HIS A 71 -17.53 -13.67 -9.56
C HIS A 71 -17.78 -13.94 -11.05
N ASN A 72 -16.84 -14.62 -11.72
CA ASN A 72 -16.93 -14.94 -13.16
C ASN A 72 -17.25 -13.73 -14.06
N GLY A 73 -16.66 -12.57 -13.75
CA GLY A 73 -16.81 -11.33 -14.52
C GLY A 73 -15.98 -11.30 -15.80
N CYS A 74 -15.35 -10.16 -16.12
CA CYS A 74 -14.51 -10.03 -17.30
C CYS A 74 -13.40 -11.09 -17.34
N ARG A 75 -13.21 -11.74 -18.50
CA ARG A 75 -12.16 -12.73 -18.71
C ARG A 75 -10.77 -12.10 -18.47
N PRO A 76 -9.93 -12.67 -17.57
CA PRO A 76 -8.56 -12.20 -17.39
C PRO A 76 -7.73 -12.28 -18.69
N PRO A 77 -6.72 -11.40 -18.86
CA PRO A 77 -5.84 -11.45 -20.02
C PRO A 77 -5.20 -12.84 -20.17
N LYS A 78 -5.05 -13.28 -21.42
CA LYS A 78 -4.38 -14.55 -21.73
C LYS A 78 -2.99 -14.58 -21.08
N ARG A 79 -2.60 -15.74 -20.55
CA ARG A 79 -1.27 -15.96 -19.93
C ARG A 79 -0.18 -15.47 -20.89
N ARG A 80 0.65 -14.55 -20.40
CA ARG A 80 1.75 -13.95 -21.15
C ARG A 80 2.81 -15.03 -21.45
N ARG A 81 3.30 -15.08 -22.69
CA ARG A 81 4.41 -15.93 -23.14
C ARG A 81 5.66 -15.06 -23.19
N VAL A 82 6.49 -15.12 -22.16
CA VAL A 82 7.82 -14.49 -22.12
C VAL A 82 8.78 -15.54 -21.61
#